data_AF-A0A7Y3L2A0-F1
#
_entry.id   AF-A0A7Y3L2A0-F1
#
_cell.length_a   1.000
_cell.length_b   1.000
_cell.length_c   1.000
_cell.angle_alpha   90.00
_cell.angle_beta   90.00
_cell.angle_gamma   90.00
#
_symmetry.space_group_name_H-M   'P 1'
#
loop_
_entity.id
_entity.type
_entity.pdbx_description
1 polymer ?
#
loop_
_entity_poly.entity_id
_entity_poly.type
_entity_poly.pdbx_seq_one_letter_code
_entity_poly.pdbx_strand_id
1 'polypeptide(L)'
;MKNMKHGQAAAVAVLGAAWVAGVIAAAPANAAPARPAMSQKVHDDLYAIYNSSAAASVIRLHAWRLLSRIESSLPRPDFGLTQPRAAVVSGVITAAQGGRLARADGAAVDIPAGSLTSDTLVSISTPPAMNSPDENARTAAASAAGLVAASPEVDFGPAGLRLRRTIEVAIGFAAQGRSAFGLRLYCWSQAQNQWQRLPARVDVSHQVVSTRVLSLGPCRIFVAPSATQGSH
;
A
#
# COMPACT_ATOMS: atom_id res chain seq x y z
N MET A 1 -31.36 49.78 -26.15
CA MET A 1 -32.27 48.78 -26.75
C MET A 1 -31.49 47.87 -27.70
N LYS A 2 -31.26 46.60 -27.34
CA LYS A 2 -31.49 45.42 -28.21
C LYS A 2 -30.90 44.17 -27.54
N ASN A 3 -31.82 43.34 -27.07
CA ASN A 3 -31.62 41.94 -26.72
C ASN A 3 -31.22 41.15 -27.97
N MET A 4 -30.30 40.19 -27.83
CA MET A 4 -30.38 38.93 -28.60
C MET A 4 -29.97 37.75 -27.71
N LYS A 5 -31.00 36.99 -27.32
CA LYS A 5 -30.95 35.57 -26.92
C LYS A 5 -30.36 34.77 -28.06
N HIS A 6 -29.59 33.70 -27.80
CA HIS A 6 -29.63 32.44 -28.55
C HIS A 6 -29.28 31.31 -27.57
N GLY A 7 -30.22 30.39 -27.37
CA GLY A 7 -30.04 29.16 -26.63
C GLY A 7 -29.57 28.03 -27.54
N GLN A 8 -28.95 27.02 -26.95
CA GLN A 8 -28.86 25.68 -27.51
C GLN A 8 -29.20 24.67 -26.41
N ALA A 9 -30.29 23.95 -26.65
CA ALA A 9 -30.71 22.78 -25.89
C ALA A 9 -29.99 21.56 -26.46
N ALA A 10 -29.27 20.83 -25.60
CA ALA A 10 -28.71 19.53 -25.94
C ALA A 10 -29.76 18.46 -25.68
N ALA A 11 -30.08 17.70 -26.73
CA ALA A 11 -30.98 16.56 -26.69
C ALA A 11 -30.34 15.40 -25.90
N VAL A 12 -31.01 14.95 -24.85
CA VAL A 12 -30.68 13.71 -24.14
C VAL A 12 -31.46 12.58 -24.79
N ALA A 13 -30.75 11.72 -25.52
CA ALA A 13 -31.30 10.47 -26.04
C ALA A 13 -31.34 9.44 -24.92
N VAL A 14 -32.56 9.05 -24.52
CA VAL A 14 -32.83 7.90 -23.65
C VAL A 14 -32.92 6.66 -24.54
N LEU A 15 -31.96 5.74 -24.40
CA LEU A 15 -32.00 4.42 -25.04
C LEU A 15 -32.32 3.35 -23.99
N GLY A 16 -33.24 2.48 -24.39
CA GLY A 16 -34.10 1.67 -23.54
C GLY A 16 -33.43 0.50 -22.84
N ALA A 17 -34.03 0.15 -21.70
CA ALA A 17 -33.85 -1.13 -21.04
C ALA A 17 -34.80 -2.15 -21.68
N ALA A 18 -34.24 -3.14 -22.39
CA ALA A 18 -34.96 -4.30 -22.90
C ALA A 18 -34.64 -5.52 -22.02
N TRP A 19 -35.66 -5.93 -21.27
CA TRP A 19 -36.05 -7.29 -20.86
C TRP A 19 -35.08 -8.45 -21.11
N VAL A 20 -34.72 -9.16 -20.03
CA VAL A 20 -34.42 -10.60 -20.07
C VAL A 20 -35.36 -11.30 -19.09
N ALA A 21 -36.35 -11.98 -19.65
CA ALA A 21 -37.24 -12.90 -18.96
C ALA A 21 -37.16 -14.27 -19.65
N GLY A 22 -37.15 -15.35 -18.86
CA GLY A 22 -37.19 -16.76 -19.29
C GLY A 22 -35.80 -17.40 -19.33
N VAL A 23 -35.57 -18.63 -18.87
CA VAL A 23 -36.45 -19.81 -18.72
C VAL A 23 -35.82 -20.72 -17.64
N ILE A 24 -36.60 -21.16 -16.64
CA ILE A 24 -36.23 -22.32 -15.79
C ILE A 24 -37.10 -23.48 -16.26
N ALA A 25 -36.53 -24.37 -17.06
CA ALA A 25 -37.13 -25.66 -17.37
C ALA A 25 -36.49 -26.71 -16.44
N ALA A 26 -37.33 -27.41 -15.68
CA ALA A 26 -36.92 -28.53 -14.84
C ALA A 26 -36.51 -29.72 -15.72
N ALA A 27 -35.26 -30.18 -15.57
CA ALA A 27 -34.75 -31.38 -16.23
C ALA A 27 -35.00 -32.62 -15.35
N PRO A 28 -35.28 -33.80 -15.95
CA PRO A 28 -35.48 -35.04 -15.20
C PRO A 28 -34.19 -35.56 -14.58
N ALA A 29 -34.31 -36.09 -13.36
CA ALA A 29 -33.24 -36.71 -12.60
C ALA A 29 -32.81 -38.02 -13.26
N ASN A 30 -31.80 -37.98 -14.15
CA ASN A 30 -30.82 -39.03 -14.45
C ASN A 30 -30.13 -38.72 -15.80
N ALA A 31 -29.17 -37.79 -15.78
CA ALA A 31 -28.21 -37.64 -16.88
C ALA A 31 -26.85 -37.24 -16.30
N ALA A 32 -25.79 -37.94 -16.72
CA ALA A 32 -24.41 -37.63 -16.38
C ALA A 32 -24.04 -36.21 -16.84
N PRO A 33 -23.19 -35.45 -16.11
CA PRO A 33 -22.93 -34.05 -16.42
C PRO A 33 -22.13 -33.92 -17.71
N ALA A 34 -22.80 -33.56 -18.80
CA ALA A 34 -22.17 -33.03 -19.99
C ALA A 34 -21.57 -31.65 -19.64
N ARG A 35 -20.26 -31.47 -19.89
CA ARG A 35 -19.61 -30.15 -19.79
C ARG A 35 -20.37 -29.16 -20.67
N PRO A 36 -20.83 -28.02 -20.14
CA PRO A 36 -21.59 -27.06 -20.95
C PRO A 36 -20.66 -26.40 -21.97
N ALA A 37 -20.97 -26.58 -23.26
CA ALA A 37 -20.37 -25.86 -24.39
C ALA A 37 -20.60 -24.32 -24.35
N MET A 38 -21.29 -23.84 -23.31
CA MET A 38 -21.62 -22.43 -23.09
C MET A 38 -20.40 -21.60 -22.67
N SER A 39 -19.33 -22.22 -22.15
CA SER A 39 -18.17 -21.49 -21.65
C SER A 39 -17.31 -20.86 -22.74
N GLN A 40 -17.19 -21.50 -23.91
CA GLN A 40 -16.28 -21.02 -24.95
C GLN A 40 -16.88 -19.83 -25.70
N LYS A 41 -18.16 -19.93 -26.08
CA LYS A 41 -18.86 -18.84 -26.77
C LYS A 41 -19.00 -17.60 -25.88
N VAL A 42 -19.27 -17.77 -24.59
CA VAL A 42 -19.30 -16.64 -23.63
C VAL A 42 -17.91 -16.02 -23.49
N HIS A 43 -16.84 -16.83 -23.52
CA HIS A 43 -15.47 -16.31 -23.47
C HIS A 43 -15.10 -15.54 -24.75
N ASP A 44 -15.47 -16.05 -25.92
CA ASP A 44 -15.19 -15.43 -27.22
C ASP A 44 -16.02 -14.15 -27.42
N ASP A 45 -17.30 -14.15 -26.99
CA ASP A 45 -18.16 -12.96 -27.02
C ASP A 45 -17.64 -11.87 -26.04
N LEU A 46 -17.10 -12.25 -24.87
CA LEU A 46 -16.47 -11.32 -23.93
C LEU A 46 -15.14 -10.76 -24.47
N TYR A 47 -14.35 -11.57 -25.16
CA TYR A 47 -13.09 -11.14 -25.77
C TYR A 47 -13.31 -10.20 -26.97
N ALA A 48 -14.36 -10.42 -27.76
CA ALA A 48 -14.74 -9.54 -28.86
C ALA A 48 -15.21 -8.16 -28.36
N ILE A 49 -16.01 -8.12 -27.28
CA ILE A 49 -16.45 -6.87 -26.64
C ILE A 49 -15.27 -6.10 -26.02
N TYR A 50 -14.25 -6.80 -25.52
CA TYR A 50 -13.06 -6.19 -24.92
C TYR A 50 -12.17 -5.45 -25.92
N ASN A 51 -12.15 -5.87 -27.19
CA ASN A 51 -11.22 -5.36 -28.21
C ASN A 51 -11.81 -4.34 -29.18
N SER A 52 -13.13 -4.17 -29.25
CA SER A 52 -13.76 -3.17 -30.13
C SER A 52 -14.35 -2.01 -29.34
N SER A 53 -13.79 -0.81 -29.55
CA SER A 53 -14.30 0.53 -29.20
C SER A 53 -13.76 1.20 -27.94
N ALA A 54 -13.74 2.54 -28.00
CA ALA A 54 -13.45 3.47 -26.91
C ALA A 54 -14.34 3.29 -25.66
N ALA A 55 -15.36 2.43 -25.71
CA ALA A 55 -16.16 2.00 -24.56
C ALA A 55 -15.37 1.12 -23.57
N ALA A 56 -14.27 0.49 -23.99
CA ALA A 56 -13.41 -0.31 -23.11
C ALA A 56 -12.84 0.51 -21.93
N SER A 57 -12.61 1.82 -22.12
CA SER A 57 -12.10 2.70 -21.06
C SER A 57 -13.16 3.03 -20.00
N VAL A 58 -14.42 3.20 -20.39
CA VAL A 58 -15.53 3.50 -19.48
C VAL A 58 -15.98 2.24 -18.72
N ILE A 59 -16.01 1.09 -19.41
CA ILE A 59 -16.31 -0.21 -18.78
C ILE A 59 -15.18 -0.59 -17.80
N ARG A 60 -13.91 -0.30 -18.09
CA ARG A 60 -12.80 -0.51 -17.12
C ARG A 60 -12.98 0.30 -15.84
N LEU A 61 -13.41 1.56 -15.93
CA LEU A 61 -13.62 2.41 -14.75
C LEU A 61 -14.85 1.97 -13.93
N HIS A 62 -15.92 1.52 -14.58
CA HIS A 62 -17.10 0.99 -13.90
C HIS A 62 -16.89 -0.43 -13.34
N ALA A 63 -16.19 -1.31 -14.05
CA ALA A 63 -15.81 -2.63 -13.56
C ALA A 63 -14.87 -2.52 -12.34
N TRP A 64 -13.91 -1.59 -12.36
CA TRP A 64 -13.06 -1.33 -11.18
C TRP A 64 -13.85 -0.77 -9.99
N ARG A 65 -14.83 0.13 -10.24
CA ARG A 65 -15.74 0.64 -9.20
C ARG A 65 -16.72 -0.41 -8.65
N LEU A 66 -17.11 -1.40 -9.45
CA LEU A 66 -17.97 -2.51 -9.00
C LEU A 66 -17.18 -3.59 -8.27
N LEU A 67 -15.97 -3.93 -8.73
CA LEU A 67 -15.08 -4.87 -8.05
C LEU A 67 -14.66 -4.36 -6.66
N SER A 68 -14.30 -3.08 -6.54
CA SER A 68 -14.00 -2.46 -5.23
C SER A 68 -15.21 -2.42 -4.28
N ARG A 69 -16.45 -2.44 -4.82
CA ARG A 69 -17.69 -2.48 -4.04
C ARG A 69 -18.12 -3.90 -3.64
N ILE A 70 -17.70 -4.93 -4.38
CA ILE A 70 -17.92 -6.35 -4.02
C ILE A 70 -16.86 -6.81 -3.01
N GLU A 71 -15.64 -6.29 -3.09
CA GLU A 71 -14.56 -6.60 -2.14
C GLU A 71 -14.80 -6.00 -0.73
N SER A 72 -15.73 -5.05 -0.61
CA SER A 72 -16.16 -4.46 0.66
C SER A 72 -17.38 -5.14 1.31
N SER A 73 -18.04 -6.08 0.62
CA SER A 73 -19.25 -6.76 1.13
C SER A 73 -19.03 -8.23 1.51
N LEU A 74 -17.87 -8.81 1.20
CA LEU A 74 -17.51 -10.13 1.71
C LEU A 74 -17.12 -9.99 3.19
N PRO A 75 -17.70 -10.79 4.11
CA PRO A 75 -17.16 -10.92 5.45
C PRO A 75 -15.71 -11.39 5.30
N ARG A 76 -14.76 -10.54 5.71
CA ARG A 76 -13.36 -10.95 5.79
C ARG A 76 -13.32 -12.18 6.68
N PRO A 77 -12.71 -13.29 6.26
CA PRO A 77 -12.42 -14.37 7.19
C PRO A 77 -11.59 -13.75 8.32
N ASP A 78 -12.18 -13.71 9.53
CA ASP A 78 -11.48 -13.46 10.78
C ASP A 78 -10.55 -14.66 11.01
N PHE A 79 -9.47 -14.71 10.24
CA PHE A 79 -8.27 -15.38 10.70
C PHE A 79 -7.88 -14.61 11.96
N GLY A 80 -8.02 -15.24 13.13
CA GLY A 80 -7.70 -14.69 14.45
C GLY A 80 -6.24 -14.26 14.66
N LEU A 81 -5.61 -13.67 13.64
CA LEU A 81 -4.55 -12.71 13.77
C LEU A 81 -5.14 -11.53 14.53
N THR A 82 -5.05 -11.58 15.86
CA THR A 82 -5.07 -10.37 16.68
C THR A 82 -4.10 -9.42 15.98
N GLN A 83 -4.61 -8.45 15.21
CA GLN A 83 -3.72 -7.50 14.55
C GLN A 83 -2.86 -6.94 15.68
N PRO A 84 -1.53 -7.14 15.64
CA PRO A 84 -0.68 -6.71 16.74
C PRO A 84 -0.98 -5.23 16.91
N ARG A 85 -1.64 -4.89 18.03
CA ARG A 85 -2.02 -3.51 18.33
C ARG A 85 -0.77 -2.67 18.10
N ALA A 86 -0.91 -1.61 17.29
CA ALA A 86 0.12 -0.63 17.02
C ALA A 86 0.90 -0.33 18.30
N ALA A 87 2.03 -1.01 18.47
CA ALA A 87 2.73 -1.02 19.75
C ALA A 87 3.58 0.25 19.75
N VAL A 88 3.16 1.23 20.54
CA VAL A 88 4.00 2.38 20.84
C VAL A 88 4.94 1.98 21.97
N VAL A 89 6.23 2.15 21.75
CA VAL A 89 7.24 2.14 22.82
C VAL A 89 7.86 3.52 22.90
N SER A 90 8.05 4.01 24.11
CA SER A 90 8.73 5.29 24.34
C SER A 90 9.62 5.20 25.57
N GLY A 91 10.64 6.05 25.61
CA GLY A 91 11.56 6.14 26.73
C GLY A 91 12.42 7.39 26.64
N VAL A 92 12.84 7.91 27.79
CA VAL A 92 13.80 9.01 27.86
C VAL A 92 15.19 8.46 27.60
N ILE A 93 15.84 8.95 26.56
CA ILE A 93 17.23 8.64 26.22
C ILE A 93 18.09 9.81 26.65
N THR A 94 19.05 9.56 27.53
CA THR A 94 19.94 10.62 28.02
C THR A 94 21.00 10.94 26.98
N ALA A 95 21.36 12.21 26.84
CA ALA A 95 22.38 12.61 25.86
C ALA A 95 23.76 12.03 26.21
N ALA A 96 24.06 11.90 27.49
CA ALA A 96 25.34 11.41 27.98
C ALA A 96 25.54 9.90 27.77
N GLN A 97 24.49 9.09 27.95
CA GLN A 97 24.61 7.62 27.89
C GLN A 97 24.11 7.04 26.57
N GLY A 98 23.21 7.73 25.87
CA GLY A 98 22.47 7.14 24.76
C GLY A 98 21.49 6.07 25.25
N GLY A 99 21.13 5.14 24.38
CA GLY A 99 20.26 4.03 24.74
C GLY A 99 19.59 3.38 23.54
N ARG A 100 18.85 2.31 23.82
CA ARG A 100 18.15 1.52 22.81
C ARG A 100 16.67 1.39 23.17
N LEU A 101 15.80 1.59 22.18
CA LEU A 101 14.38 1.25 22.27
C LEU A 101 14.07 0.20 21.21
N ALA A 102 13.21 -0.75 21.54
CA ALA A 102 12.80 -1.82 20.64
C ALA A 102 11.35 -2.22 20.88
N ARG A 103 10.66 -2.54 19.79
CA ARG A 103 9.31 -3.13 19.76
C ARG A 103 9.39 -4.63 19.52
N ALA A 104 8.31 -5.33 19.86
CA ALA A 104 8.21 -6.78 19.66
C ALA A 104 8.22 -7.20 18.18
N ASP A 105 7.90 -6.30 17.25
CA ASP A 105 7.91 -6.55 15.81
C ASP A 105 9.28 -6.28 15.14
N GLY A 106 10.34 -6.13 15.93
CA GLY A 106 11.70 -5.92 15.44
C GLY A 106 12.03 -4.48 15.06
N ALA A 107 11.07 -3.55 15.17
CA ALA A 107 11.37 -2.13 15.03
C ALA A 107 12.22 -1.64 16.21
N ALA A 108 13.38 -1.05 15.96
CA ALA A 108 14.29 -0.60 17.00
C ALA A 108 15.07 0.65 16.60
N VAL A 109 15.54 1.40 17.61
CA VAL A 109 16.47 2.51 17.45
C VAL A 109 17.59 2.37 18.49
N ASP A 110 18.83 2.47 18.03
CA ASP A 110 20.04 2.44 18.86
C ASP A 110 20.75 3.79 18.73
N ILE A 111 20.77 4.54 19.83
CA ILE A 111 21.30 5.91 19.92
C ILE A 111 22.59 5.86 20.75
N PRO A 112 23.77 6.01 20.14
CA PRO A 112 25.02 6.06 20.89
C PRO A 112 25.10 7.30 21.79
N ALA A 113 25.89 7.20 22.86
CA ALA A 113 26.25 8.34 23.71
C ALA A 113 26.76 9.55 22.89
N GLY A 114 26.31 10.74 23.28
CA GLY A 114 26.66 12.01 22.63
C GLY A 114 25.97 12.27 21.28
N SER A 115 25.03 11.42 20.85
CA SER A 115 24.28 11.65 19.60
C SER A 115 23.18 12.70 19.75
N LEU A 116 22.65 12.89 20.96
CA LEU A 116 21.62 13.88 21.30
C LEU A 116 22.27 15.15 21.89
N THR A 117 21.60 16.28 21.73
CA THR A 117 22.00 17.57 22.34
C THR A 117 21.57 17.70 23.79
N SER A 118 20.49 17.02 24.17
CA SER A 118 19.87 17.02 25.48
C SER A 118 19.10 15.72 25.68
N ASP A 119 18.77 15.39 26.92
CA ASP A 119 17.91 14.26 27.23
C ASP A 119 16.58 14.40 26.49
N THR A 120 16.15 13.34 25.81
CA THR A 120 15.05 13.40 24.85
C THR A 120 14.12 12.21 25.02
N LEU A 121 12.82 12.46 25.05
CA LEU A 121 11.81 11.41 24.96
C LEU A 121 11.77 10.90 23.51
N VAL A 122 12.26 9.68 23.30
CA VAL A 122 12.24 9.00 21.99
C VAL A 122 11.08 8.01 21.97
N SER A 123 10.47 7.85 20.80
CA SER A 123 9.38 6.88 20.60
C SER A 123 9.53 6.12 19.29
N ILE A 124 8.99 4.90 19.28
CA ILE A 124 8.78 4.11 18.07
C ILE A 124 7.30 3.76 18.04
N SER A 125 6.60 4.19 17.00
CA SER A 125 5.16 4.00 16.86
C SER A 125 4.81 3.52 15.47
N THR A 126 3.61 2.97 15.32
CA THR A 126 3.00 2.79 14.00
C THR A 126 2.07 3.99 13.82
N PRO A 127 2.13 4.69 12.68
CA PRO A 127 1.21 5.80 12.42
C PRO A 127 -0.24 5.38 12.68
N PRO A 128 -1.09 6.27 13.21
CA PRO A 128 -2.50 5.96 13.39
C PRO A 128 -3.09 5.49 12.06
N ALA A 129 -3.98 4.49 12.12
CA ALA A 129 -4.49 3.77 10.96
C ALA A 129 -4.97 4.71 9.84
N MET A 130 -4.69 4.29 8.59
CA MET A 130 -5.14 4.83 7.30
C MET A 130 -6.18 5.93 7.44
N ASN A 131 -5.79 7.17 7.11
CA ASN A 131 -6.63 8.32 6.71
C ASN A 131 -6.05 9.68 7.17
N SER A 132 -4.85 9.73 7.75
CA SER A 132 -4.22 11.03 7.95
C SER A 132 -3.81 11.63 6.59
N PRO A 133 -3.95 12.96 6.38
CA PRO A 133 -3.49 13.61 5.16
C PRO A 133 -2.02 13.31 4.84
N ASP A 134 -1.18 13.24 5.87
CA ASP A 134 0.26 12.97 5.73
C ASP A 134 0.54 11.54 5.28
N GLU A 135 -0.16 10.54 5.83
CA GLU A 135 -0.03 9.14 5.41
C GLU A 135 -0.53 8.95 3.97
N ASN A 136 -1.62 9.61 3.59
CA ASN A 136 -2.13 9.60 2.23
C ASN A 136 -1.11 10.20 1.25
N ALA A 137 -0.48 11.32 1.61
CA ALA A 137 0.57 11.94 0.82
C ALA A 137 1.80 11.02 0.68
N ARG A 138 2.25 10.38 1.77
CA ARG A 138 3.36 9.42 1.74
C ARG A 138 3.04 8.18 0.90
N THR A 139 1.82 7.67 1.00
CA THR A 139 1.36 6.50 0.23
C THR A 139 1.26 6.82 -1.25
N ALA A 140 0.73 7.99 -1.60
CA ALA A 140 0.70 8.48 -2.97
C ALA A 140 2.11 8.67 -3.54
N ALA A 141 3.03 9.26 -2.76
CA ALA A 141 4.43 9.43 -3.15
C ALA A 141 5.15 8.08 -3.39
N ALA A 142 4.91 7.08 -2.55
CA ALA A 142 5.46 5.74 -2.75
C ALA A 142 4.92 5.10 -4.04
N SER A 143 3.62 5.23 -4.28
CA SER A 143 2.96 4.70 -5.48
C SER A 143 3.46 5.38 -6.75
N ALA A 144 3.63 6.71 -6.74
CA ALA A 144 4.18 7.47 -7.85
C ALA A 144 5.64 7.08 -8.18
N ALA A 145 6.40 6.65 -7.16
CA ALA A 145 7.75 6.12 -7.33
C ALA A 145 7.80 4.62 -7.69
N GLY A 146 6.65 3.96 -7.89
CA GLY A 146 6.56 2.53 -8.20
C GLY A 146 7.04 1.63 -7.06
N LEU A 147 7.00 2.11 -5.81
CA LEU A 147 7.45 1.37 -4.65
C LEU A 147 6.31 0.48 -4.09
N VAL A 148 6.61 -0.80 -3.88
CA VAL A 148 5.67 -1.76 -3.29
C VAL A 148 6.06 -2.02 -1.84
N ALA A 149 5.18 -1.68 -0.90
CA ALA A 149 5.45 -1.84 0.52
C ALA A 149 5.66 -3.32 0.90
N ALA A 150 6.71 -3.55 1.70
CA ALA A 150 7.07 -4.86 2.27
C ALA A 150 6.89 -4.93 3.80
N SER A 151 6.75 -3.78 4.45
CA SER A 151 6.41 -3.68 5.88
C SER A 151 5.31 -2.65 6.11
N PRO A 152 4.69 -2.63 7.30
CA PRO A 152 4.04 -1.43 7.82
C PRO A 152 5.03 -0.25 7.90
N GLU A 153 4.50 0.96 7.93
CA GLU A 153 5.30 2.15 8.26
C GLU A 153 5.62 2.18 9.76
N VAL A 154 6.84 2.58 10.09
CA VAL A 154 7.31 2.78 11.47
C VAL A 154 7.70 4.24 11.62
N ASP A 155 7.13 4.93 12.60
CA ASP A 155 7.49 6.30 12.92
C ASP A 155 8.43 6.35 14.11
N PHE A 156 9.61 6.94 13.90
CA PHE A 156 10.59 7.21 14.93
C PHE A 156 10.46 8.66 15.37
N GLY A 157 10.02 8.87 16.61
CA GLY A 157 9.72 10.19 17.16
C GLY A 157 10.79 10.70 18.13
N PRO A 158 10.92 12.03 18.31
CA PRO A 158 10.13 13.07 17.64
C PRO A 158 10.59 13.29 16.19
N ALA A 159 9.62 13.50 15.29
CA ALA A 159 9.89 13.71 13.86
C ALA A 159 10.79 14.93 13.65
N GLY A 160 11.80 14.79 12.78
CA GLY A 160 12.74 15.87 12.46
C GLY A 160 13.85 16.10 13.50
N LEU A 161 13.93 15.30 14.57
CA LEU A 161 15.02 15.37 15.54
C LEU A 161 16.37 15.16 14.85
N ARG A 162 17.21 16.21 14.84
CA ARG A 162 18.56 16.17 14.28
C ARG A 162 19.55 15.61 15.29
N LEU A 163 20.39 14.70 14.82
CA LEU A 163 21.37 13.99 15.65
C LEU A 163 22.78 14.47 15.31
N ARG A 164 23.65 14.54 16.32
CA ARG A 164 25.07 14.91 16.15
C ARG A 164 25.89 13.80 15.48
N ARG A 165 25.39 12.57 15.55
CA ARG A 165 26.02 11.36 15.02
C ARG A 165 24.97 10.53 14.32
N THR A 166 25.39 9.72 13.36
CA THR A 166 24.52 8.70 12.77
C THR A 166 24.14 7.68 13.82
N ILE A 167 22.86 7.36 13.90
CA ILE A 167 22.32 6.30 14.77
C ILE A 167 21.83 5.14 13.91
N GLU A 168 21.59 3.97 14.51
CA GLU A 168 21.02 2.83 13.80
C GLU A 168 19.51 2.75 14.04
N VAL A 169 18.74 2.60 12.96
CA VAL A 169 17.32 2.25 13.01
C VAL A 169 17.10 0.93 12.30
N ALA A 170 16.18 0.14 12.82
CA ALA A 170 15.87 -1.19 12.35
C ALA A 170 14.35 -1.35 12.21
N ILE A 171 13.91 -2.06 11.18
CA ILE A 171 12.50 -2.45 10.98
C ILE A 171 12.46 -3.95 10.72
N GLY A 172 11.61 -4.66 11.45
CA GLY A 172 11.36 -6.07 11.20
C GLY A 172 10.52 -6.29 9.94
N PHE A 173 10.74 -7.41 9.26
CA PHE A 173 9.91 -7.82 8.12
C PHE A 173 9.40 -9.25 8.31
N ALA A 174 8.18 -9.51 7.88
CA ALA A 174 7.66 -10.87 7.85
C ALA A 174 8.07 -11.53 6.53
N ALA A 175 8.81 -12.64 6.59
CA ALA A 175 9.22 -13.43 5.43
C ALA A 175 8.04 -14.26 4.86
N GLN A 176 6.86 -13.66 4.66
CA GLN A 176 5.63 -14.31 4.15
C GLN A 176 5.78 -14.73 2.67
N GLY A 177 6.68 -15.68 2.38
CA GLY A 177 7.02 -16.10 1.02
C GLY A 177 7.76 -15.04 0.20
N ARG A 178 8.07 -13.88 0.78
CA ARG A 178 8.88 -12.85 0.12
C ARG A 178 10.35 -13.13 0.39
N SER A 179 11.11 -13.21 -0.70
CA SER A 179 12.55 -13.28 -0.66
C SER A 179 13.12 -12.02 0.02
N ALA A 180 14.11 -12.20 0.90
CA ALA A 180 14.87 -11.07 1.45
C ALA A 180 15.63 -10.30 0.36
N PHE A 181 15.81 -10.92 -0.82
CA PHE A 181 16.38 -10.28 -1.99
C PHE A 181 15.46 -9.15 -2.49
N GLY A 182 16.05 -7.97 -2.67
CA GLY A 182 15.34 -6.80 -3.16
C GLY A 182 14.70 -5.94 -2.07
N LEU A 183 14.78 -6.33 -0.79
CA LEU A 183 14.34 -5.44 0.30
C LEU A 183 15.24 -4.20 0.39
N ARG A 184 14.59 -3.05 0.54
CA ARG A 184 15.22 -1.73 0.67
C ARG A 184 14.50 -0.95 1.76
N LEU A 185 15.26 -0.27 2.60
CA LEU A 185 14.72 0.64 3.60
C LEU A 185 14.69 2.06 3.05
N TYR A 186 13.54 2.69 3.17
CA TYR A 186 13.33 4.09 2.83
C TYR A 186 12.88 4.84 4.07
N CYS A 187 13.32 6.08 4.20
CA CYS A 187 12.81 6.99 5.21
C CYS A 187 12.26 8.24 4.54
N TRP A 188 11.20 8.80 5.13
CA TRP A 188 10.53 9.98 4.61
C TRP A 188 11.39 11.21 4.83
N SER A 189 11.73 11.90 3.74
CA SER A 189 12.41 13.19 3.80
C SER A 189 11.36 14.30 3.77
N GLN A 190 11.10 14.92 4.93
CA GLN A 190 10.18 16.06 5.01
C GLN A 190 10.62 17.22 4.10
N ALA A 191 11.94 17.45 3.98
CA ALA A 191 12.47 18.53 3.16
C ALA A 191 12.21 18.34 1.66
N GLN A 192 12.15 17.09 1.21
CA GLN A 192 11.94 16.76 -0.21
C GLN A 192 10.53 16.24 -0.49
N ASN A 193 9.70 16.10 0.54
CA ASN A 193 8.36 15.52 0.45
C ASN A 193 8.33 14.18 -0.32
N GLN A 194 9.33 13.34 -0.10
CA GLN A 194 9.49 12.06 -0.81
C GLN A 194 10.19 11.00 0.03
N TRP A 195 10.00 9.74 -0.35
CA TRP A 195 10.72 8.61 0.22
C TRP A 195 12.16 8.60 -0.27
N GLN A 196 13.11 8.70 0.66
CA GLN A 196 14.53 8.63 0.38
C GLN A 196 15.05 7.22 0.64
N ARG A 197 15.66 6.61 -0.38
CA ARG A 197 16.36 5.33 -0.22
C ARG A 197 17.62 5.53 0.61
N LEU A 198 17.82 4.69 1.61
CA LEU A 198 19.03 4.70 2.42
C LEU A 198 19.86 3.41 2.20
N PRO A 199 21.19 3.46 2.39
CA PRO A 199 22.02 2.26 2.45
C PRO A 199 21.58 1.38 3.62
N ALA A 200 21.12 0.17 3.33
CA ALA A 200 20.53 -0.72 4.32
C ALA A 200 21.28 -2.04 4.40
N ARG A 201 21.31 -2.63 5.60
CA ARG A 201 21.78 -3.99 5.88
C ARG A 201 20.56 -4.87 6.12
N VAL A 202 20.53 -6.04 5.52
CA VAL A 202 19.46 -7.03 5.70
C VAL A 202 20.02 -8.17 6.54
N ASP A 203 19.46 -8.36 7.72
CA ASP A 203 19.73 -9.48 8.59
C ASP A 203 18.60 -10.50 8.45
N VAL A 204 18.85 -11.55 7.68
CA VAL A 204 17.86 -12.58 7.38
C VAL A 204 17.59 -13.46 8.61
N SER A 205 18.59 -13.68 9.46
CA SER A 205 18.48 -14.52 10.67
C SER A 205 17.55 -13.89 11.70
N HIS A 206 17.63 -12.56 11.85
CA HIS A 206 16.76 -11.81 12.76
C HIS A 206 15.54 -11.17 12.07
N GLN A 207 15.40 -11.35 10.75
CA GLN A 207 14.34 -10.76 9.93
C GLN A 207 14.22 -9.24 10.09
N VAL A 208 15.36 -8.55 10.06
CA VAL A 208 15.45 -7.09 10.23
C VAL A 208 16.15 -6.45 9.04
N VAL A 209 15.67 -5.27 8.64
CA VAL A 209 16.41 -4.35 7.77
C VAL A 209 16.81 -3.14 8.58
N SER A 210 18.12 -2.86 8.66
CA SER A 210 18.65 -1.72 9.40
C SER A 210 19.36 -0.71 8.49
N THR A 211 19.39 0.54 8.91
CA THR A 211 20.15 1.61 8.25
C THR A 211 20.65 2.62 9.27
N ARG A 212 21.49 3.55 8.81
CA ARG A 212 22.00 4.66 9.60
C ARG A 212 21.35 5.97 9.19
N VAL A 213 20.86 6.73 10.16
CA VAL A 213 20.18 8.02 9.92
C VAL A 213 20.77 9.14 10.77
N LEU A 214 20.62 10.38 10.29
CA LEU A 214 20.96 11.62 11.01
C LEU A 214 19.72 12.39 11.50
N SER A 215 18.53 11.88 11.19
CA SER A 215 17.25 12.46 11.61
C SER A 215 16.26 11.34 11.87
N LEU A 216 15.44 11.50 12.90
CA LEU A 216 14.29 10.63 13.13
C LEU A 216 13.10 11.04 12.25
N GLY A 217 12.25 10.07 11.92
CA GLY A 217 11.01 10.24 11.17
C GLY A 217 10.46 8.90 10.66
N PRO A 218 9.45 8.94 9.78
CA PRO A 218 8.82 7.74 9.24
C PRO A 218 9.78 6.94 8.35
N CYS A 219 9.84 5.63 8.53
CA CYS A 219 10.59 4.71 7.71
C CYS A 219 9.76 3.48 7.34
N ARG A 220 10.05 2.88 6.19
CA ARG A 220 9.30 1.73 5.66
C ARG A 220 10.18 0.88 4.75
N ILE A 221 9.98 -0.43 4.80
CA ILE A 221 10.64 -1.37 3.89
C ILE A 221 9.79 -1.47 2.61
N PHE A 222 10.45 -1.36 1.47
CA PHE A 222 9.87 -1.56 0.15
C PHE A 222 10.63 -2.68 -0.59
N VAL A 223 9.94 -3.32 -1.53
CA VAL A 223 10.58 -4.20 -2.52
C VAL A 223 11.08 -3.30 -3.65
N ALA A 224 12.37 -3.42 -3.99
CA ALA A 224 12.90 -2.76 -5.18
C ALA A 224 12.12 -3.27 -6.41
N PRO A 225 11.71 -2.38 -7.34
CA PRO A 225 11.19 -2.85 -8.61
C PRO A 225 12.26 -3.75 -9.22
N SER A 226 11.88 -4.97 -9.59
CA SER A 226 12.73 -5.86 -10.36
C SER A 226 13.23 -5.02 -11.52
N ALA A 227 14.54 -4.79 -11.62
CA ALA A 227 15.09 -4.11 -12.79
C ALA A 227 14.56 -4.93 -13.96
N THR A 228 13.62 -4.35 -14.72
CA THR A 228 13.02 -5.00 -15.87
C THR A 228 14.21 -5.45 -16.68
N GLN A 229 14.48 -6.75 -16.72
CA GLN A 229 15.63 -7.28 -17.43
C GLN A 229 15.44 -6.77 -18.85
N GLY A 230 16.24 -5.76 -19.22
CA GLY A 230 16.25 -5.23 -20.55
C GLY A 230 16.57 -6.41 -21.43
N SER A 231 15.59 -6.88 -22.19
CA SER A 231 15.77 -7.81 -23.27
C SER A 231 16.75 -7.16 -24.24
N HIS A 232 18.02 -7.54 -24.11
CA HIS A 232 19.05 -7.27 -25.10
C HIS A 232 18.76 -8.05 -26.38
#